data_AF-W0REP1-F1
#
_entry.id   AF-W0REP1-F1
#
_cell.length_a   1.000
_cell.length_b   1.000
_cell.length_c   1.000
_cell.angle_alpha   90.00
_cell.angle_beta   90.00
_cell.angle_gamma   90.00
#
_symmetry.space_group_name_H-M   'P 1'
#
loop_
_entity.id
_entity.type
_entity.pdbx_description
1 polymer ?
#
loop_
_entity_poly.entity_id
_entity_poly.type
_entity_poly.pdbx_seq_one_letter_code
_entity_poly.pdbx_strand_id
1 'polypeptide(L)'
;MPKLNPFRTNGTIQVTRDRKTPAPRDVATFYQRADALYRAAMECCRQHERLSRFVRDRAMGAEQRAAQALVTVTDQALADMAAAYEAAATRICAERDSGCWQAANQLWMASREYARRQRIASRAVRDLGDGKHSTERLAELTVDYDLEASALLLLRQATTAYARIRPQAAA
;
A
#
# COMPACT_ATOMS: atom_id res chain seq x y z
N MET A 1 8.59 -53.47 -34.77
CA MET A 1 9.91 -53.00 -34.27
C MET A 1 10.56 -52.15 -35.36
N PRO A 2 11.25 -51.03 -35.10
CA PRO A 2 11.01 -49.82 -34.27
C PRO A 2 10.85 -48.57 -35.24
N LYS A 3 10.61 -47.30 -34.88
CA LYS A 3 11.22 -46.43 -33.87
C LYS A 3 10.27 -45.31 -33.45
N LEU A 4 10.19 -45.09 -32.14
CA LEU A 4 9.77 -43.84 -31.50
C LEU A 4 10.57 -42.67 -32.06
N ASN A 5 9.90 -41.52 -32.27
CA ASN A 5 10.57 -40.23 -32.32
C ASN A 5 10.19 -39.45 -31.04
N PRO A 6 11.13 -39.24 -30.09
CA PRO A 6 10.92 -38.44 -28.90
C PRO A 6 11.15 -36.95 -29.22
N PHE A 7 10.61 -36.06 -28.39
CA PHE A 7 10.75 -34.59 -28.44
C PHE A 7 9.80 -33.83 -29.38
N ARG A 8 8.56 -33.63 -28.92
CA ARG A 8 7.90 -32.32 -29.03
C ARG A 8 7.85 -31.69 -27.64
N THR A 9 8.93 -31.04 -27.25
CA THR A 9 8.97 -30.10 -26.12
C THR A 9 8.56 -28.71 -26.60
N ASN A 10 7.92 -27.98 -25.69
CA ASN A 10 7.57 -26.56 -25.76
C ASN A 10 6.32 -26.22 -26.57
N GLY A 11 5.17 -26.63 -26.04
CA GLY A 11 3.94 -25.87 -26.22
C GLY A 11 4.13 -24.46 -25.67
N THR A 12 4.43 -23.51 -26.54
CA THR A 12 4.27 -22.09 -26.23
C THR A 12 2.77 -21.91 -25.94
N ILE A 13 2.40 -21.73 -24.67
CA ILE A 13 1.09 -21.24 -24.32
C ILE A 13 1.02 -19.84 -24.93
N GLN A 14 0.51 -19.72 -26.15
CA GLN A 14 0.05 -18.44 -26.66
C GLN A 14 -1.17 -18.09 -25.82
N VAL A 15 -0.93 -17.41 -24.69
CA VAL A 15 -1.98 -16.68 -24.01
C VAL A 15 -2.31 -15.51 -24.93
N THR A 16 -3.17 -15.76 -25.91
CA THR A 16 -3.89 -14.72 -26.64
C THR A 16 -4.77 -14.01 -25.63
N ARG A 17 -4.18 -13.08 -24.87
CA ARG A 17 -4.96 -12.09 -24.13
C ARG A 17 -5.61 -11.23 -25.20
N ASP A 18 -6.86 -11.53 -25.53
CA ASP A 18 -7.73 -10.61 -26.23
C ASP A 18 -7.64 -9.27 -25.49
N ARG A 19 -6.91 -8.32 -26.09
CA ARG A 19 -6.81 -6.95 -25.61
C ARG A 19 -8.16 -6.29 -25.88
N LYS A 20 -9.16 -6.64 -25.08
CA LYS A 20 -10.43 -5.92 -25.07
C LYS A 20 -10.13 -4.51 -24.59
N THR A 21 -10.33 -3.53 -25.47
CA THR A 21 -10.25 -2.11 -25.11
C THR A 21 -11.15 -1.86 -23.90
N PRO A 22 -10.63 -1.32 -22.79
CA PRO A 22 -11.41 -1.09 -21.58
C PRO A 22 -12.52 -0.09 -21.90
N ALA A 23 -13.69 -0.27 -21.27
CA ALA A 23 -14.76 0.70 -21.45
C ALA A 23 -14.32 2.06 -20.84
N PRO A 24 -14.71 3.20 -21.43
CA PRO A 24 -14.36 4.53 -20.88
C PRO A 24 -14.76 4.72 -19.42
N ARG A 25 -15.84 4.05 -18.98
CA ARG A 25 -16.29 4.03 -17.59
C ARG A 25 -15.30 3.35 -16.65
N ASP A 26 -14.65 2.28 -17.11
CA ASP A 26 -13.66 1.54 -16.30
C ASP A 26 -12.42 2.41 -16.07
N VAL A 27 -11.96 3.08 -17.14
CA VAL A 27 -10.84 4.04 -17.10
C VAL A 27 -11.13 5.18 -16.12
N ALA A 28 -12.29 5.82 -16.22
CA ALA A 28 -12.68 6.88 -15.29
C ALA A 28 -12.74 6.36 -13.83
N THR A 29 -13.28 5.16 -13.62
CA THR A 29 -13.35 4.53 -12.29
C THR A 29 -11.96 4.28 -11.72
N PHE A 30 -11.02 3.79 -12.52
CA PHE A 30 -9.63 3.59 -12.10
C PHE A 30 -8.99 4.88 -11.61
N TYR A 31 -9.10 5.95 -12.40
CA TYR A 31 -8.55 7.25 -12.04
C TYR A 31 -9.18 7.80 -10.75
N GLN A 32 -10.50 7.67 -10.59
CA GLN A 32 -11.18 8.06 -9.35
C GLN A 32 -10.67 7.28 -8.12
N ARG A 33 -10.45 5.96 -8.27
CA ARG A 33 -9.91 5.12 -7.18
C ARG A 33 -8.45 5.42 -6.88
N ALA A 34 -7.64 5.68 -7.91
CA ALA A 34 -6.25 6.08 -7.73
C ALA A 34 -6.14 7.41 -6.97
N ASP A 35 -7.00 8.39 -7.27
CA ASP A 35 -7.03 9.66 -6.54
C ASP A 35 -7.54 9.53 -5.11
N ALA A 36 -8.54 8.68 -4.89
CA ALA A 36 -9.02 8.38 -3.55
C ALA A 36 -7.91 7.72 -2.71
N LEU A 37 -7.18 6.76 -3.30
CA LEU A 37 -6.02 6.13 -2.67
C LEU A 37 -4.91 7.15 -2.36
N TYR A 38 -4.60 8.04 -3.31
CA TYR A 38 -3.64 9.12 -3.09
C TYR A 38 -4.02 10.02 -1.92
N ARG A 39 -5.27 10.50 -1.86
CA ARG A 39 -5.74 11.35 -0.77
C ARG A 39 -5.69 10.62 0.58
N ALA A 40 -6.06 9.35 0.61
CA ALA A 40 -5.96 8.54 1.83
C ALA A 40 -4.50 8.35 2.27
N ALA A 41 -3.58 8.09 1.34
CA ALA A 41 -2.16 7.92 1.63
C ALA A 41 -1.51 9.23 2.13
N MET A 42 -1.84 10.36 1.51
CA MET A 42 -1.42 11.69 1.97
C MET A 42 -1.87 11.97 3.40
N GLU A 43 -3.15 11.68 3.69
CA GLU A 43 -3.72 11.91 5.01
C GLU A 43 -3.12 10.96 6.06
N CYS A 44 -2.90 9.70 5.74
CA CYS A 44 -2.16 8.75 6.58
C CYS A 44 -0.76 9.30 6.93
N CYS A 45 0.05 9.66 5.93
CA CYS A 45 1.38 10.24 6.17
C CYS A 45 1.31 11.49 7.06
N ARG A 46 0.32 12.37 6.84
CA ARG A 46 0.13 13.59 7.64
C ARG A 46 -0.21 13.30 9.10
N GLN A 47 -1.07 12.31 9.37
CA GLN A 47 -1.40 11.95 10.77
C GLN A 47 -0.23 11.30 11.49
N HIS A 48 0.58 10.49 10.80
CA HIS A 48 1.81 9.94 11.37
C HIS A 48 2.85 11.04 11.68
N GLU A 49 3.01 12.02 10.80
CA GLU A 49 3.83 13.20 11.09
C GLU A 49 3.30 14.00 12.29
N ARG A 50 1.98 14.14 12.41
CA ARG A 50 1.37 14.84 13.54
C ARG A 50 1.60 14.08 14.85
N LEU A 51 1.41 12.76 14.86
CA LEU A 51 1.64 11.91 16.02
C LEU A 51 3.12 11.95 16.45
N SER A 52 4.06 11.85 15.50
CA SER A 52 5.50 11.90 15.82
C SER A 52 5.91 13.23 16.46
N ARG A 53 5.30 14.36 16.04
CA ARG A 53 5.50 15.66 16.70
C ARG A 53 5.00 15.64 18.14
N PHE A 54 3.80 15.14 18.40
CA PHE A 54 3.28 15.05 19.77
C PHE A 54 4.13 14.16 20.69
N VAL A 55 4.64 13.04 20.17
CA VAL A 55 5.55 12.15 20.91
C VAL A 55 6.86 12.87 21.24
N ARG A 56 7.45 13.57 20.27
CA ARG A 56 8.69 14.33 20.46
C ARG A 56 8.53 15.47 21.46
N ASP A 57 7.43 16.20 21.35
CA ASP A 57 7.15 17.39 22.17
C ASP A 57 6.59 17.01 23.56
N ARG A 58 6.47 15.70 23.85
CA ARG A 58 5.93 15.13 25.10
C ARG A 58 4.54 15.66 25.45
N ALA A 59 3.71 15.87 24.43
CA ALA A 59 2.35 16.33 24.61
C ALA A 59 1.55 15.34 25.49
N MET A 60 0.85 15.85 26.50
CA MET A 60 0.29 15.03 27.57
C MET A 60 -1.08 14.45 27.18
N GLY A 61 -1.20 13.13 27.35
CA GLY A 61 -2.44 12.40 27.58
C GLY A 61 -3.52 12.51 26.49
N ALA A 62 -4.35 13.54 26.54
CA ALA A 62 -5.52 13.65 25.68
C ALA A 62 -5.15 13.91 24.21
N GLU A 63 -4.19 14.79 23.95
CA GLU A 63 -3.78 15.17 22.59
C GLU A 63 -3.08 14.02 21.87
N GLN A 64 -2.17 13.33 22.57
CA GLN A 64 -1.49 12.15 22.03
C GLN A 64 -2.50 11.03 21.73
N ARG A 65 -3.45 10.77 22.64
CA ARG A 65 -4.50 9.76 22.40
C ARG A 65 -5.39 10.13 21.21
N ALA A 66 -5.76 11.40 21.08
CA ALA A 66 -6.55 11.88 19.95
C ALA A 66 -5.78 11.72 18.62
N ALA A 67 -4.49 12.06 18.60
CA ALA A 67 -3.63 11.87 17.43
C ALA A 67 -3.46 10.39 17.07
N GLN A 68 -3.28 9.52 18.07
CA GLN A 68 -3.21 8.07 17.87
C GLN A 68 -4.50 7.51 17.27
N ALA A 69 -5.66 7.96 17.77
CA ALA A 69 -6.96 7.55 17.22
C ALA A 69 -7.12 7.98 15.76
N LEU A 70 -6.66 9.18 15.40
CA LEU A 70 -6.67 9.64 14.00
C LEU A 70 -5.78 8.79 13.11
N VAL A 71 -4.57 8.44 13.56
CA VAL A 71 -3.68 7.53 12.83
C VAL A 71 -4.39 6.21 12.54
N THR A 72 -5.02 5.59 13.54
CA THR A 72 -5.77 4.33 13.36
C THR A 72 -6.89 4.46 12.33
N VAL A 73 -7.65 5.56 12.35
CA VAL A 73 -8.72 5.81 11.36
C VAL A 73 -8.14 5.96 9.96
N THR A 74 -7.03 6.68 9.81
CA THR A 74 -6.41 6.90 8.50
C THR A 74 -5.73 5.66 7.94
N ASP A 75 -5.15 4.82 8.79
CA ASP A 75 -4.56 3.54 8.38
C ASP A 75 -5.65 2.60 7.84
N GLN A 76 -6.82 2.57 8.50
CA GLN A 76 -7.96 1.80 8.01
C GLN A 76 -8.48 2.35 6.68
N ALA A 77 -8.67 3.68 6.56
CA ALA A 77 -9.11 4.31 5.32
C ALA A 77 -8.13 4.03 4.15
N LEU A 78 -6.82 4.04 4.42
CA LEU A 78 -5.80 3.67 3.44
C LEU A 78 -5.96 2.23 2.97
N ALA A 79 -6.17 1.28 3.89
CA ALA A 79 -6.39 -0.12 3.55
C ALA A 79 -7.66 -0.31 2.70
N ASP A 80 -8.76 0.38 3.04
CA ASP A 80 -10.02 0.32 2.30
C ASP A 80 -9.87 0.88 0.88
N MET A 81 -9.18 2.01 0.73
CA MET A 81 -8.93 2.61 -0.58
C MET A 81 -7.96 1.77 -1.42
N ALA A 82 -6.98 1.11 -0.80
CA ALA A 82 -6.07 0.20 -1.51
C ALA A 82 -6.83 -1.02 -2.06
N ALA A 83 -7.78 -1.57 -1.31
CA ALA A 83 -8.66 -2.65 -1.77
C ALA A 83 -9.61 -2.19 -2.89
N ALA A 84 -10.18 -0.99 -2.77
CA ALA A 84 -11.04 -0.42 -3.80
C ALA A 84 -10.28 -0.13 -5.11
N TYR A 85 -9.02 0.30 -5.02
CA TYR A 85 -8.13 0.46 -6.17
C TYR A 85 -7.83 -0.88 -6.84
N GLU A 86 -7.47 -1.92 -6.07
CA GLU A 86 -7.21 -3.26 -6.60
C GLU A 86 -8.40 -3.81 -7.41
N ALA A 87 -9.62 -3.66 -6.87
CA ALA A 87 -10.85 -4.06 -7.55
C ALA A 87 -11.08 -3.31 -8.88
N ALA A 88 -10.64 -2.06 -9.00
CA ALA A 88 -10.73 -1.29 -10.25
C ALA A 88 -9.59 -1.64 -11.22
N ALA A 89 -8.36 -1.82 -10.72
CA ALA A 89 -7.17 -2.07 -11.51
C ALA A 89 -7.22 -3.42 -12.24
N THR A 90 -7.89 -4.43 -11.66
CA THR A 90 -8.08 -5.75 -12.33
C THR A 90 -8.91 -5.68 -13.61
N ARG A 91 -9.75 -4.65 -13.77
CA ARG A 91 -10.65 -4.48 -14.93
C ARG A 91 -9.98 -3.80 -16.11
N ILE A 92 -8.84 -3.12 -15.89
CA ILE A 92 -8.14 -2.38 -16.94
C ILE A 92 -6.92 -3.17 -17.43
N CYS A 93 -7.00 -3.63 -18.68
CA CYS A 93 -5.89 -4.31 -19.33
C CYS A 93 -5.10 -3.41 -20.30
N ALA A 94 -5.69 -2.32 -20.82
CA ALA A 94 -5.07 -1.55 -21.92
C ALA A 94 -4.21 -0.35 -21.51
N GLU A 95 -4.32 0.18 -20.29
CA GLU A 95 -3.52 1.36 -19.86
C GLU A 95 -2.25 1.00 -19.07
N ARG A 96 -1.83 -0.28 -19.11
CA ARG A 96 -0.71 -0.80 -18.32
C ARG A 96 0.64 -0.14 -18.63
N ASP A 97 0.76 0.50 -19.79
CA ASP A 97 1.99 1.17 -20.24
C ASP A 97 1.97 2.69 -20.00
N SER A 98 0.93 3.23 -19.36
CA SER A 98 0.90 4.66 -19.01
C SER A 98 1.72 4.95 -17.75
N GLY A 99 2.44 6.07 -17.74
CA GLY A 99 3.18 6.52 -16.56
C GLY A 99 2.29 6.72 -15.34
N CYS A 100 1.02 7.11 -15.54
CA CYS A 100 0.04 7.24 -14.47
C CYS A 100 -0.36 5.88 -13.87
N TRP A 101 -0.52 4.83 -14.70
CA TRP A 101 -0.82 3.49 -14.21
C TRP A 101 0.33 2.92 -13.38
N GLN A 102 1.57 3.12 -13.83
CA GLN A 102 2.76 2.70 -13.10
C GLN A 102 2.87 3.42 -11.74
N ALA A 103 2.67 4.73 -11.71
CA ALA A 103 2.70 5.50 -10.47
C ALA A 103 1.57 5.13 -9.50
N ALA A 104 0.34 4.92 -10.01
CA ALA A 104 -0.78 4.46 -9.20
C ALA A 104 -0.52 3.06 -8.60
N ASN A 105 0.09 2.16 -9.37
CA ASN A 105 0.47 0.85 -8.86
C ASN A 105 1.60 0.90 -7.86
N GLN A 106 2.58 1.77 -8.07
CA GLN A 106 3.65 1.98 -7.09
C GLN A 106 3.08 2.48 -5.76
N LEU A 107 2.12 3.42 -5.82
CA LEU A 107 1.38 3.91 -4.66
C LEU A 107 0.58 2.78 -3.97
N TRP A 108 -0.12 1.96 -4.75
CA TRP A 108 -0.86 0.81 -4.22
C TRP A 108 0.05 -0.23 -3.54
N MET A 109 1.17 -0.57 -4.16
CA MET A 109 2.15 -1.51 -3.59
C MET A 109 2.74 -0.97 -2.29
N ALA A 110 3.12 0.31 -2.25
CA ALA A 110 3.62 0.96 -1.05
C ALA A 110 2.55 0.99 0.07
N SER A 111 1.30 1.27 -0.27
CA SER A 111 0.17 1.27 0.67
C SER A 111 -0.05 -0.11 1.30
N ARG A 112 0.01 -1.17 0.48
CA ARG A 112 -0.14 -2.55 0.95
C ARG A 112 1.03 -2.99 1.83
N GLU A 113 2.25 -2.65 1.45
CA GLU A 113 3.43 -2.97 2.24
C GLU A 113 3.37 -2.26 3.60
N TYR A 114 3.02 -0.98 3.64
CA TYR A 114 2.80 -0.25 4.88
C TYR A 114 1.74 -0.93 5.76
N ALA A 115 0.54 -1.19 5.23
CA ALA A 115 -0.54 -1.85 5.98
C ALA A 115 -0.13 -3.25 6.50
N ARG A 116 0.70 -3.97 5.75
CA ARG A 116 1.24 -5.26 6.20
C ARG A 116 2.20 -5.10 7.37
N ARG A 117 3.12 -4.13 7.31
CA ARG A 117 4.08 -3.85 8.39
C ARG A 117 3.40 -3.36 9.66
N GLN A 118 2.46 -2.42 9.52
CA GLN A 118 1.67 -1.89 10.63
C GLN A 118 0.89 -2.98 11.37
N ARG A 119 0.32 -3.97 10.64
CA ARG A 119 -0.33 -5.14 11.27
C ARG A 119 0.64 -6.06 12.01
N ILE A 120 1.84 -6.26 11.48
CA ILE A 120 2.89 -7.08 12.12
C ILE A 120 3.33 -6.41 13.42
N ALA A 121 3.69 -5.13 13.37
CA ALA A 121 4.09 -4.35 14.54
C ALA A 121 2.96 -4.31 15.60
N SER A 122 1.72 -4.03 15.18
CA SER A 122 0.56 -4.02 16.09
C SER A 122 0.33 -5.37 16.79
N ARG A 123 0.53 -6.48 16.08
CA ARG A 123 0.43 -7.82 16.67
C ARG A 123 1.57 -8.06 17.66
N ALA A 124 2.80 -7.72 17.30
CA ALA A 124 3.97 -7.89 18.17
C ALA A 124 3.82 -7.11 19.49
N VAL A 125 3.26 -5.89 19.44
CA VAL A 125 2.94 -5.09 20.64
C VAL A 125 1.90 -5.78 21.52
N ARG A 126 0.84 -6.33 20.94
CA ARG A 126 -0.19 -7.06 21.70
C ARG A 126 0.39 -8.29 22.38
N ASP A 127 1.23 -9.05 21.69
CA ASP A 127 1.87 -10.26 22.24
C ASP A 127 2.80 -9.92 23.44
N LEU A 128 3.39 -8.73 23.47
CA LEU A 128 4.18 -8.24 24.60
C LEU A 128 3.31 -7.96 25.83
N GLY A 129 2.07 -7.47 25.66
CA GLY A 129 1.15 -7.20 26.77
C GLY A 129 0.77 -8.44 27.59
N ASP A 130 0.92 -9.64 27.02
CA ASP A 130 0.59 -10.93 27.65
C ASP A 130 1.71 -11.45 28.60
N GLY A 131 2.63 -10.59 29.03
CA GLY A 131 3.66 -10.90 30.03
C GLY A 131 4.86 -11.69 29.50
N LYS A 132 4.98 -11.89 28.18
CA LYS A 132 6.09 -12.59 27.52
C LYS A 132 7.19 -11.60 27.09
N HIS A 133 7.82 -10.96 28.08
CA HIS A 133 8.89 -10.00 27.83
C HIS A 133 10.26 -10.72 27.80
N SER A 134 10.81 -10.97 26.61
CA SER A 134 12.21 -11.35 26.43
C SER A 134 12.99 -10.22 25.74
N THR A 135 14.29 -10.14 26.00
CA THR A 135 15.20 -9.20 25.31
C THR A 135 15.19 -9.43 23.80
N GLU A 136 15.14 -10.69 23.38
CA GLU A 136 14.99 -11.09 21.97
C GLU A 136 13.71 -10.53 21.36
N ARG A 137 12.57 -10.62 22.05
CA ARG A 137 11.28 -10.11 21.54
C ARG A 137 11.25 -8.59 21.42
N LEU A 138 11.94 -7.88 22.32
CA LEU A 138 12.10 -6.43 22.22
C LEU A 138 13.03 -6.04 21.05
N ALA A 139 14.07 -6.82 20.78
CA ALA A 139 14.94 -6.61 19.61
C ALA A 139 14.17 -6.85 18.30
N GLU A 140 13.38 -7.92 18.22
CA GLU A 140 12.49 -8.17 17.08
C GLU A 140 11.49 -7.02 16.87
N LEU A 141 10.86 -6.54 17.94
CA LEU A 141 9.92 -5.42 17.87
C LEU A 141 10.59 -4.16 17.32
N THR A 142 11.83 -3.89 17.70
CA THR A 142 12.58 -2.73 17.20
C THR A 142 12.75 -2.83 15.68
N VAL A 143 13.15 -4.01 15.18
CA VAL A 143 13.26 -4.26 13.75
C VAL A 143 11.91 -4.11 13.03
N ASP A 144 10.82 -4.60 13.63
CA ASP A 144 9.48 -4.46 13.05
C ASP A 144 9.07 -2.98 12.91
N TYR A 145 9.38 -2.14 13.90
CA TYR A 145 9.14 -0.69 13.83
C TYR A 145 10.02 0.00 12.78
N ASP A 146 11.29 -0.37 12.65
CA ASP A 146 12.17 0.17 11.61
C ASP A 146 11.67 -0.17 10.20
N LEU A 147 11.13 -1.37 10.02
CA LEU A 147 10.52 -1.81 8.76
C LEU A 147 9.19 -1.11 8.49
N GLU A 148 8.37 -0.85 9.50
CA GLU A 148 7.17 -0.03 9.38
C GLU A 148 7.51 1.42 8.98
N ALA A 149 8.48 2.04 9.64
CA ALA A 149 8.95 3.39 9.33
C ALA A 149 9.49 3.48 7.89
N SER A 150 10.24 2.47 7.45
CA SER A 150 10.73 2.36 6.09
C SER A 150 9.58 2.25 5.06
N ALA A 151 8.54 1.46 5.36
CA ALA A 151 7.37 1.35 4.51
C ALA A 151 6.57 2.65 4.44
N LEU A 152 6.45 3.39 5.55
CA LEU A 152 5.82 4.70 5.58
C LEU A 152 6.59 5.74 4.75
N LEU A 153 7.93 5.69 4.77
CA LEU A 153 8.76 6.54 3.92
C LEU A 153 8.56 6.21 2.43
N LEU A 154 8.49 4.93 2.06
CA LEU A 154 8.18 4.52 0.69
C LEU A 154 6.80 4.99 0.25
N LEU A 155 5.80 4.92 1.13
CA LEU A 155 4.47 5.45 0.86
C LEU A 155 4.52 6.95 0.54
N ARG A 156 5.27 7.74 1.31
CA ARG A 156 5.45 9.18 1.07
C ARG A 156 6.16 9.48 -0.26
N GLN A 157 7.16 8.68 -0.61
CA GLN A 157 7.85 8.82 -1.90
C GLN A 157 6.88 8.52 -3.07
N ALA A 158 6.05 7.48 -2.93
CA ALA A 158 5.06 7.11 -3.93
C ALA A 158 3.93 8.16 -4.06
N THR A 159 3.44 8.75 -2.96
CA THR A 159 2.46 9.86 -3.03
C THR A 159 3.03 11.07 -3.76
N THR A 160 4.29 11.42 -3.48
CA THR A 160 4.99 12.52 -4.17
C THR A 160 5.14 12.23 -5.67
N ALA A 161 5.49 10.99 -6.03
CA ALA A 161 5.61 10.58 -7.44
C ALA A 161 4.26 10.65 -8.17
N TYR A 162 3.18 10.17 -7.54
CA TYR A 162 1.84 10.22 -8.11
C TYR A 162 1.34 11.67 -8.30
N ALA A 163 1.55 12.53 -7.30
CA ALA A 163 1.16 13.94 -7.36
C ALA A 163 1.83 14.71 -8.51
N ARG A 164 3.08 14.38 -8.86
CA ARG A 164 3.80 15.00 -10.00
C ARG A 164 3.15 14.69 -11.34
N ILE A 165 2.62 13.48 -11.50
CA ILE A 165 1.97 13.05 -12.74
C ILE A 165 0.53 13.53 -12.79
N ARG A 166 -0.15 13.58 -11.64
CA ARG A 166 -1.56 13.92 -11.54
C ARG A 166 -1.85 14.97 -10.47
N PRO A 167 -1.52 16.25 -10.73
CA PRO A 167 -1.72 17.32 -9.75
C PRO A 167 -3.19 17.56 -9.39
N GLN A 168 -4.12 17.22 -10.29
CA GLN A 168 -5.57 17.33 -10.07
C GLN A 168 -6.07 16.44 -8.92
N ALA A 169 -5.32 15.41 -8.54
CA ALA A 169 -5.68 14.53 -7.43
C ALA A 169 -5.57 15.21 -6.05
N ALA A 170 -4.88 16.35 -5.98
CA ALA A 170 -4.68 17.13 -4.76
C ALA A 170 -5.71 18.27 -4.58
N ALA A 171 -6.60 18.48 -5.55
CA ALA A 171 -7.72 19.43 -5.47
C ALA A 171 -8.92 18.82 -4.75
#